data_AF-X0W760-F1
#
_entry.id   AF-X0W760-F1
#
_cell.length_a   1.000
_cell.length_b   1.000
_cell.length_c   1.000
_cell.angle_alpha   90.00
_cell.angle_beta   90.00
_cell.angle_gamma   90.00
#
_symmetry.space_group_name_H-M   'P 1'
#
loop_
_entity.id
_entity.type
_entity.pdbx_description
1 polymer ?
#
loop_
_entity_poly.entity_id
_entity_poly.type
_entity_poly.pdbx_seq_one_letter_code
_entity_poly.pdbx_strand_id
1 'polypeptide(L)'
;EGITTVADREWYASLMLNRLMFIYFIQKKGFLDGDVDYLRNRLETVRQSQGKGKFHTFYRYFLRRLFHEGLAQRKEDRKGELNTLLGNVPYLNGGLFDTHQFENDNPEVQIPDEAFERLFDFFDAYQWHLDERPTRRDDEINPDVLGYIFEKYINQKQMGAYYTKEDITEYISKSTIVPFIFGAAEKKCAIAFRPEGAVWRLLRDDPDRYIYYPVKKGVDLPLPEDISAGVADVSKRGGWNRLAGEEYAIPTESWREHVARRT
;
A
#
# COMPACT_ATOMS: atom_id res chain seq x y z
N GLU A 1 -20.89 -16.33 17.09
CA GLU A 1 -21.41 -16.50 18.46
C GLU A 1 -20.48 -15.78 19.44
N GLY A 2 -20.95 -15.45 20.65
CA GLY A 2 -20.10 -14.87 21.70
C GLY A 2 -20.01 -13.34 21.77
N ILE A 3 -20.62 -12.60 20.83
CA ILE A 3 -20.81 -11.14 20.91
C ILE A 3 -22.32 -10.85 21.01
N THR A 4 -22.72 -10.03 21.98
CA THR A 4 -24.13 -9.88 22.39
C THR A 4 -24.90 -8.88 21.52
N THR A 5 -24.30 -7.75 21.17
CA THR A 5 -24.99 -6.71 20.37
C THR A 5 -24.91 -7.01 18.87
N VAL A 6 -25.86 -6.49 18.09
CA VAL A 6 -25.84 -6.64 16.62
C VAL A 6 -24.75 -5.74 16.01
N ALA A 7 -24.64 -4.50 16.48
CA ALA A 7 -23.66 -3.54 15.99
C ALA A 7 -22.21 -4.04 16.17
N ASP A 8 -21.87 -4.60 17.33
CA ASP A 8 -20.51 -5.13 17.57
C ASP A 8 -20.23 -6.37 16.72
N ARG A 9 -21.26 -7.19 16.43
CA ARG A 9 -21.13 -8.34 15.51
C ARG A 9 -20.85 -7.89 14.09
N GLU A 10 -21.56 -6.88 13.59
CA GLU A 10 -21.34 -6.32 12.25
C GLU A 10 -19.97 -5.66 12.13
N TRP A 11 -19.55 -4.95 13.17
CA TRP A 11 -18.24 -4.33 13.23
C TRP A 11 -17.13 -5.38 13.25
N TYR A 12 -17.24 -6.40 14.11
CA TYR A 12 -16.26 -7.48 14.17
C TYR A 12 -16.22 -8.32 12.89
N ALA A 13 -17.37 -8.54 12.25
CA ALA A 13 -17.43 -9.17 10.93
C ALA A 13 -16.69 -8.35 9.87
N SER A 14 -16.83 -7.02 9.90
CA SER A 14 -16.11 -6.12 8.99
C SER A 14 -14.59 -6.17 9.21
N LEU A 15 -14.14 -6.17 10.47
CA LEU A 15 -12.73 -6.35 10.81
C LEU A 15 -12.21 -7.72 10.34
N MET A 16 -12.96 -8.78 10.57
CA MET A 16 -12.62 -10.15 10.14
C MET A 16 -12.50 -10.24 8.61
N LEU A 17 -13.48 -9.68 7.90
CA LEU A 17 -13.47 -9.64 6.44
C LEU A 17 -12.23 -8.94 5.92
N ASN A 18 -11.89 -7.77 6.49
CA ASN A 18 -10.72 -7.02 6.09
C ASN A 18 -9.40 -7.79 6.31
N ARG A 19 -9.22 -8.39 7.50
CA ARG A 19 -8.07 -9.24 7.79
C ARG A 19 -7.95 -10.38 6.78
N LEU A 20 -9.05 -11.05 6.47
CA LEU A 20 -9.07 -12.16 5.54
C LEU A 20 -8.84 -11.73 4.09
N MET A 21 -9.41 -10.61 3.64
CA MET A 21 -9.13 -10.05 2.31
C MET A 21 -7.64 -9.73 2.15
N PHE A 22 -7.02 -9.11 3.15
CA PHE A 22 -5.58 -8.82 3.11
C PHE A 22 -4.76 -10.10 3.02
N ILE A 23 -5.11 -11.12 3.81
CA ILE A 23 -4.45 -12.43 3.78
C ILE A 23 -4.66 -13.10 2.42
N TYR A 24 -5.84 -12.98 1.83
CA TYR A 24 -6.15 -13.50 0.51
C TYR A 24 -5.32 -12.82 -0.60
N PHE A 25 -5.12 -11.52 -0.48
CA PHE A 25 -4.25 -10.77 -1.38
C PHE A 25 -2.80 -11.26 -1.31
N ILE A 26 -2.23 -11.41 -0.11
CA ILE A 26 -0.83 -11.85 0.04
C ILE A 26 -0.64 -13.36 -0.18
N GLN A 27 -1.65 -14.22 0.04
CA GLN A 27 -1.51 -15.64 -0.28
C GLN A 27 -1.40 -15.84 -1.79
N LYS A 28 -2.14 -15.08 -2.60
CA LYS A 28 -2.05 -15.18 -4.07
C LYS A 28 -0.67 -14.75 -4.61
N LYS A 29 0.16 -14.10 -3.79
CA LYS A 29 1.60 -13.85 -4.06
C LYS A 29 2.53 -15.02 -3.70
N GLY A 30 2.02 -16.06 -3.05
CA GLY A 30 2.82 -17.11 -2.43
C GLY A 30 3.54 -16.67 -1.15
N PHE A 31 3.13 -15.56 -0.52
CA PHE A 31 3.80 -15.08 0.70
C PHE A 31 3.44 -15.91 1.94
N LEU A 32 2.38 -16.71 1.89
CA LEU A 32 1.99 -17.59 2.98
C LEU A 32 2.40 -19.01 2.64
N ASP A 33 3.58 -19.41 3.13
CA ASP A 33 4.13 -20.76 2.96
C ASP A 33 4.31 -21.21 1.49
N GLY A 34 4.39 -20.26 0.54
CA GLY A 34 4.41 -20.57 -0.88
C GLY A 34 3.06 -21.04 -1.44
N ASP A 35 1.99 -21.01 -0.64
CA ASP A 35 0.68 -21.54 -0.98
C ASP A 35 -0.28 -20.44 -1.42
N VAL A 36 -0.76 -20.54 -2.67
CA VAL A 36 -1.72 -19.58 -3.26
C VAL A 36 -3.14 -19.78 -2.76
N ASP A 37 -3.43 -20.95 -2.17
CA ASP A 37 -4.73 -21.33 -1.61
C ASP A 37 -4.62 -21.59 -0.09
N TYR A 38 -3.62 -20.97 0.55
CA TYR A 38 -3.21 -21.14 1.95
C TYR A 38 -4.37 -21.25 2.93
N LEU A 39 -5.30 -20.30 2.93
CA LEU A 39 -6.42 -20.30 3.88
C LEU A 39 -7.33 -21.51 3.73
N ARG A 40 -7.64 -21.92 2.49
CA ARG A 40 -8.49 -23.07 2.19
C ARG A 40 -7.79 -24.38 2.58
N ASN A 41 -6.53 -24.53 2.19
CA ASN A 41 -5.73 -25.71 2.53
C ASN A 41 -5.54 -25.86 4.05
N ARG A 42 -5.34 -24.76 4.78
CA ARG A 42 -5.23 -24.77 6.25
C ARG A 42 -6.57 -25.08 6.92
N LEU A 43 -7.69 -24.57 6.41
CA LEU A 43 -9.03 -24.93 6.89
C LEU A 43 -9.26 -26.44 6.78
N GLU A 44 -8.96 -27.04 5.63
CA GLU A 44 -9.08 -28.48 5.43
C GLU A 44 -8.17 -29.29 6.37
N THR A 45 -6.93 -28.86 6.54
CA THR A 45 -5.95 -29.49 7.44
C THR A 45 -6.44 -29.49 8.90
N VAL A 46 -6.99 -28.37 9.37
CA VAL A 46 -7.54 -28.24 10.73
C VAL A 46 -8.74 -29.16 10.91
N ARG A 47 -9.64 -29.24 9.92
CA ARG A 47 -10.83 -30.12 9.98
C ARG A 47 -10.47 -31.61 10.00
N GLN A 48 -9.43 -32.00 9.26
CA GLN A 48 -8.94 -33.38 9.22
C GLN A 48 -8.25 -33.78 10.54
N SER A 49 -7.44 -32.89 11.12
CA SER A 49 -6.66 -33.19 12.33
C SER A 49 -7.47 -33.11 13.64
N GLN A 50 -8.48 -32.24 13.74
CA GLN A 50 -9.25 -32.01 14.97
C GLN A 50 -10.66 -32.62 14.94
N GLY A 51 -11.07 -33.19 13.81
CA GLY A 51 -12.43 -33.67 13.56
C GLY A 51 -13.43 -32.52 13.41
N LYS A 52 -14.59 -32.76 12.78
CA LYS A 52 -15.64 -31.74 12.62
C LYS A 52 -16.11 -31.23 13.99
N GLY A 53 -15.66 -30.04 14.37
CA GLY A 53 -16.30 -29.17 15.36
C GLY A 53 -16.35 -29.64 16.81
N LYS A 54 -15.48 -30.55 17.28
CA LYS A 54 -15.62 -31.08 18.65
C LYS A 54 -14.95 -30.28 19.77
N PHE A 55 -13.92 -29.46 19.52
CA PHE A 55 -13.32 -28.61 20.58
C PHE A 55 -12.73 -27.27 20.10
N HIS A 56 -12.22 -27.16 18.87
CA HIS A 56 -11.68 -25.89 18.34
C HIS A 56 -12.04 -25.68 16.85
N THR A 57 -12.67 -24.54 16.53
CA THR A 57 -12.95 -24.13 15.15
C THR A 57 -11.70 -23.61 14.46
N PHE A 58 -11.72 -23.56 13.12
CA PHE A 58 -10.66 -22.95 12.32
C PHE A 58 -10.32 -21.53 12.81
N TYR A 59 -11.34 -20.77 13.19
CA TYR A 59 -11.18 -19.44 13.74
C TYR A 59 -10.28 -19.42 14.99
N ARG A 60 -10.63 -20.19 16.04
CA ARG A 60 -9.90 -20.12 17.32
C ARG A 60 -8.55 -20.84 17.26
N TYR A 61 -8.50 -21.99 16.60
CA TYR A 61 -7.30 -22.80 16.56
C TYR A 61 -6.22 -22.21 15.65
N PHE A 62 -6.63 -21.68 14.49
CA PHE A 62 -5.72 -21.26 13.45
C PHE A 62 -5.74 -19.75 13.21
N LEU A 63 -6.87 -19.14 12.86
CA LEU A 63 -6.89 -17.73 12.44
C LEU A 63 -6.41 -16.77 13.52
N ARG A 64 -6.83 -16.95 14.79
CA ARG A 64 -6.34 -16.11 15.89
C ARG A 64 -4.82 -16.18 16.05
N ARG A 65 -4.24 -17.37 15.92
CA ARG A 65 -2.79 -17.57 16.00
C ARG A 65 -2.08 -16.99 14.79
N LEU A 66 -2.64 -17.17 13.60
CA LEU A 66 -2.15 -16.55 12.37
C LEU A 66 -2.10 -15.03 12.51
N PHE A 67 -3.16 -14.38 12.99
CA PHE A 67 -3.22 -12.93 13.13
C PHE A 67 -2.22 -12.44 14.19
N HIS A 68 -2.43 -12.86 15.44
CA HIS A 68 -1.80 -12.21 16.59
C HIS A 68 -0.40 -12.75 16.93
N GLU A 69 -0.05 -13.94 16.44
CA GLU A 69 1.28 -14.52 16.64
C GLU A 69 2.06 -14.60 15.32
N GLY A 70 1.42 -15.09 14.26
CA GLY A 70 2.05 -15.25 12.96
C GLY A 70 2.38 -13.92 12.29
N LEU A 71 1.37 -13.10 12.03
CA LEU A 71 1.53 -11.86 11.26
C LEU A 71 1.90 -10.66 12.14
N ALA A 72 1.59 -10.69 13.44
CA ALA A 72 1.86 -9.60 14.37
C ALA A 72 3.17 -9.74 15.19
N GLN A 73 3.91 -10.86 15.08
CA GLN A 73 5.21 -11.02 15.76
C GLN A 73 6.34 -11.33 14.77
N ARG A 74 7.56 -10.91 15.11
CA ARG A 74 8.76 -11.20 14.32
C ARG A 74 9.09 -12.68 14.38
N LYS A 75 9.73 -13.22 13.34
CA LYS A 75 9.99 -14.66 13.20
C LYS A 75 10.82 -15.22 14.36
N GLU A 76 11.73 -14.41 14.89
CA GLU A 76 12.65 -14.77 15.97
C GLU A 76 11.93 -14.93 17.31
N ASP A 77 10.79 -14.25 17.49
CA ASP A 77 10.01 -14.24 18.72
C ASP A 77 8.95 -15.37 18.75
N ARG A 78 8.77 -16.10 17.64
CA ARG A 78 7.75 -17.13 17.49
C ARG A 78 8.18 -18.46 18.10
N LYS A 79 7.25 -19.14 18.78
CA LYS A 79 7.47 -20.50 19.30
C LYS A 79 7.58 -21.52 18.16
N GLY A 80 8.43 -22.54 18.32
CA GLY A 80 8.66 -23.56 17.28
C GLY A 80 7.38 -24.28 16.80
N GLU A 81 6.46 -24.61 17.72
CA GLU A 81 5.18 -25.24 17.39
C GLU A 81 4.29 -24.37 16.49
N LEU A 82 4.41 -23.04 16.58
CA LEU A 82 3.65 -22.12 15.74
C LEU A 82 4.11 -22.21 14.27
N ASN A 83 5.41 -22.41 14.04
CA ASN A 83 5.94 -22.57 12.69
C ASN A 83 5.47 -23.88 12.04
N THR A 84 5.26 -24.94 12.81
CA THR A 84 4.64 -26.17 12.29
C THR A 84 3.19 -25.95 11.89
N LEU A 85 2.44 -25.14 12.64
CA LEU A 85 1.04 -24.84 12.35
C LEU A 85 0.86 -23.88 11.16
N LEU A 86 1.65 -22.80 11.12
CA LEU A 86 1.50 -21.74 10.12
C LEU A 86 2.37 -21.99 8.88
N GLY A 87 3.52 -22.63 9.01
CA GLY A 87 4.53 -22.66 7.96
C GLY A 87 5.29 -21.32 7.87
N ASN A 88 5.85 -21.04 6.70
CA ASN A 88 6.63 -19.83 6.47
C ASN A 88 5.74 -18.61 6.17
N VAL A 89 5.36 -17.87 7.21
CA VAL A 89 4.57 -16.61 7.08
C VAL A 89 5.40 -15.36 7.43
N PRO A 90 5.17 -14.21 6.76
CA PRO A 90 5.90 -12.97 7.01
C PRO A 90 5.47 -12.33 8.34
N TYR A 91 6.17 -11.28 8.73
CA TYR A 91 5.75 -10.36 9.78
C TYR A 91 5.21 -9.09 9.12
N LEU A 92 4.05 -8.61 9.58
CA LEU A 92 3.31 -7.47 9.02
C LEU A 92 2.91 -6.47 10.11
N ASN A 93 3.90 -5.95 10.85
CA ASN A 93 3.82 -4.73 11.68
C ASN A 93 2.48 -4.46 12.43
N GLY A 94 1.88 -5.48 13.05
CA GLY A 94 0.86 -5.36 14.10
C GLY A 94 -0.50 -4.81 13.68
N GLY A 95 -0.61 -3.58 13.18
CA GLY A 95 -1.85 -2.79 13.25
C GLY A 95 -3.15 -3.48 12.85
N LEU A 96 -3.22 -4.10 11.66
CA LEU A 96 -4.42 -4.82 11.20
C LEU A 96 -4.65 -6.16 11.94
N PHE A 97 -3.57 -6.79 12.39
CA PHE A 97 -3.55 -8.13 12.96
C PHE A 97 -3.36 -8.14 14.49
N ASP A 98 -3.27 -6.98 15.12
CA ASP A 98 -3.21 -6.82 16.56
C ASP A 98 -4.52 -7.27 17.19
N THR A 99 -4.44 -7.79 18.41
CA THR A 99 -5.62 -8.21 19.17
C THR A 99 -6.55 -7.02 19.36
N HIS A 100 -7.77 -7.12 18.84
CA HIS A 100 -8.74 -6.05 18.93
C HIS A 100 -9.46 -6.07 20.28
N GLN A 101 -9.93 -4.92 20.78
CA GLN A 101 -10.66 -4.83 22.04
C GLN A 101 -11.85 -5.80 22.11
N PHE A 102 -12.63 -5.93 21.03
CA PHE A 102 -13.72 -6.91 20.95
C PHE A 102 -13.29 -8.36 21.21
N GLU A 103 -12.08 -8.75 20.80
CA GLU A 103 -11.55 -10.11 21.02
C GLU A 103 -11.13 -10.32 22.48
N ASN A 104 -10.72 -9.25 23.16
CA ASN A 104 -10.44 -9.26 24.60
C ASN A 104 -11.72 -9.29 25.42
N ASP A 105 -12.71 -8.47 25.04
CA ASP A 105 -13.99 -8.35 25.75
C ASP A 105 -14.88 -9.58 25.54
N ASN A 106 -14.68 -10.31 24.42
CA ASN A 106 -15.46 -11.49 24.05
C ASN A 106 -14.54 -12.68 23.77
N PRO A 107 -13.85 -13.24 24.80
CA PRO A 107 -12.89 -14.32 24.61
C PRO A 107 -13.54 -15.61 24.09
N GLU A 108 -14.85 -15.74 24.30
CA GLU A 108 -15.66 -16.87 23.83
C GLU A 108 -16.20 -16.71 22.40
N VAL A 109 -15.83 -15.63 21.71
CA VAL A 109 -16.24 -15.44 20.32
C VAL A 109 -15.83 -16.64 19.46
N GLN A 110 -16.77 -17.08 18.63
CA GLN A 110 -16.66 -18.27 17.77
C GLN A 110 -17.31 -17.95 16.43
N ILE A 111 -16.64 -18.36 15.35
CA ILE A 111 -17.14 -18.28 13.98
C ILE A 111 -17.13 -19.71 13.41
N PRO A 112 -18.26 -20.21 12.91
CA PRO A 112 -18.35 -21.56 12.37
C PRO A 112 -17.53 -21.71 11.09
N ASP A 113 -16.98 -22.91 10.87
CA ASP A 113 -16.15 -23.21 9.69
C ASP A 113 -16.91 -22.97 8.37
N GLU A 114 -18.22 -23.25 8.36
CA GLU A 114 -19.12 -23.03 7.22
C GLU A 114 -19.24 -21.55 6.80
N ALA A 115 -18.94 -20.60 7.71
CA ALA A 115 -18.85 -19.20 7.35
C ALA A 115 -17.58 -18.92 6.53
N PHE A 116 -16.46 -19.55 6.87
CA PHE A 116 -15.21 -19.39 6.13
C PHE A 116 -15.25 -20.11 4.78
N GLU A 117 -15.87 -21.29 4.69
CA GLU A 117 -16.08 -21.98 3.41
C GLU A 117 -16.79 -21.07 2.41
N ARG A 118 -17.96 -20.54 2.79
CA ARG A 118 -18.74 -19.63 1.94
C ARG A 118 -17.99 -18.36 1.60
N LEU A 119 -17.22 -17.83 2.54
CA LEU A 119 -16.42 -16.62 2.32
C LEU A 119 -15.28 -16.88 1.34
N PHE A 120 -14.59 -18.01 1.45
CA PHE A 120 -13.52 -18.38 0.54
C PHE A 120 -14.06 -18.68 -0.86
N ASP A 121 -15.21 -19.33 -0.97
CA ASP A 121 -15.89 -19.54 -2.25
C ASP A 121 -16.26 -18.19 -2.90
N PHE A 122 -16.69 -17.22 -2.10
CA PHE A 122 -16.92 -15.86 -2.57
C PHE A 122 -15.63 -15.17 -3.04
N PHE A 123 -14.54 -15.26 -2.28
CA PHE A 123 -13.24 -14.68 -2.67
C PHE A 123 -12.63 -15.34 -3.91
N ASP A 124 -12.82 -16.65 -4.09
CA ASP A 124 -12.38 -17.39 -5.27
C ASP A 124 -13.14 -16.96 -6.54
N ALA A 125 -14.28 -16.28 -6.41
CA ALA A 125 -15.03 -15.73 -7.54
C ALA A 125 -14.38 -14.47 -8.14
N TYR A 126 -13.35 -13.90 -7.48
CA TYR A 126 -12.66 -12.69 -7.90
C TYR A 126 -11.22 -12.97 -8.36
N GLN A 127 -10.74 -12.17 -9.31
CA GLN A 127 -9.35 -12.13 -9.73
C GLN A 127 -8.56 -11.14 -8.87
N TRP A 128 -7.62 -11.67 -8.09
CA TRP A 128 -6.76 -10.90 -7.21
C TRP A 128 -5.51 -10.43 -7.97
N HIS A 129 -5.54 -9.18 -8.42
CA HIS A 129 -4.48 -8.53 -9.18
C HIS A 129 -3.52 -7.77 -8.30
N LEU A 130 -2.32 -7.58 -8.82
CA LEU A 130 -1.15 -7.16 -8.08
C LEU A 130 -0.68 -5.77 -8.41
N ASP A 131 -1.32 -5.17 -9.39
CA ASP A 131 -1.03 -3.86 -9.91
C ASP A 131 -2.29 -3.00 -9.84
N GLU A 132 -2.11 -1.70 -9.78
CA GLU A 132 -3.16 -0.69 -9.68
C GLU A 132 -3.69 -0.33 -11.08
N ARG A 133 -3.59 -1.25 -12.04
CA ARG A 133 -4.20 -1.04 -13.35
C ARG A 133 -5.70 -0.83 -13.15
N PRO A 134 -6.33 0.12 -13.87
CA PRO A 134 -7.77 0.31 -13.79
C PRO A 134 -8.45 -1.03 -14.01
N THR A 135 -9.29 -1.44 -13.05
CA THR A 135 -10.03 -2.68 -13.17
C THR A 135 -10.83 -2.62 -14.46
N ARG A 136 -10.64 -3.62 -15.32
CA ARG A 136 -11.33 -3.68 -16.62
C ARG A 136 -12.63 -4.47 -16.52
N ARG A 137 -12.78 -5.22 -15.43
CA ARG A 137 -13.93 -6.07 -15.12
C ARG A 137 -14.34 -5.89 -13.65
N ASP A 138 -15.62 -6.12 -13.38
CA ASP A 138 -16.21 -5.95 -12.05
C ASP A 138 -15.75 -7.02 -11.03
N ASP A 139 -15.09 -8.08 -11.49
CA ASP A 139 -14.60 -9.19 -10.68
C ASP A 139 -13.09 -9.11 -10.39
N GLU A 140 -12.49 -7.94 -10.51
CA GLU A 140 -11.07 -7.70 -10.24
C GLU A 140 -10.87 -6.99 -8.90
N ILE A 141 -9.97 -7.52 -8.05
CA ILE A 141 -9.55 -6.92 -6.79
C ILE A 141 -8.07 -6.55 -6.90
N ASN A 142 -7.77 -5.26 -6.79
CA ASN A 142 -6.40 -4.72 -6.82
C ASN A 142 -6.09 -3.94 -5.51
N PRO A 143 -4.85 -3.45 -5.32
CA PRO A 143 -4.49 -2.68 -4.12
C PRO A 143 -5.38 -1.44 -3.88
N ASP A 144 -5.81 -0.74 -4.93
CA ASP A 144 -6.71 0.42 -4.82
C ASP A 144 -8.08 0.04 -4.25
N VAL A 145 -8.68 -1.04 -4.76
CA VAL A 145 -9.98 -1.55 -4.28
C VAL A 145 -9.86 -1.95 -2.81
N LEU A 146 -8.76 -2.61 -2.42
CA LEU A 146 -8.49 -2.93 -1.02
C LEU A 146 -8.34 -1.68 -0.16
N GLY A 147 -7.60 -0.67 -0.65
CA GLY A 147 -7.44 0.61 0.01
C GLY A 147 -8.77 1.32 0.23
N TYR A 148 -9.63 1.37 -0.79
CA TYR A 148 -10.97 1.96 -0.72
C TYR A 148 -11.86 1.23 0.29
N ILE A 149 -11.87 -0.11 0.30
CA ILE A 149 -12.67 -0.88 1.27
C ILE A 149 -12.15 -0.63 2.69
N PHE A 150 -10.83 -0.61 2.88
CA PHE A 150 -10.21 -0.32 4.17
C PHE A 150 -10.63 1.06 4.69
N GLU A 151 -10.47 2.09 3.86
CA GLU A 151 -10.78 3.47 4.20
C GLU A 151 -12.27 3.67 4.51
N LYS A 152 -13.15 3.12 3.67
CA LYS A 152 -14.60 3.28 3.80
C LYS A 152 -15.20 2.55 4.99
N TYR A 153 -14.71 1.36 5.34
CA TYR A 153 -15.38 0.51 6.33
C TYR A 153 -14.66 0.42 7.68
N ILE A 154 -13.36 0.69 7.73
CA ILE A 154 -12.57 0.59 8.96
C ILE A 154 -12.25 1.98 9.52
N ASN A 155 -11.88 2.92 8.65
CA ASN A 155 -11.24 4.14 9.10
C ASN A 155 -12.18 5.33 9.38
N GLN A 156 -13.48 5.09 9.51
CA GLN A 156 -14.46 6.17 9.62
C GLN A 156 -14.38 7.01 10.91
N LYS A 157 -13.59 6.64 11.93
CA LYS A 157 -13.64 7.37 13.22
C LYS A 157 -12.35 7.63 14.00
N GLN A 158 -11.17 7.09 13.69
CA GLN A 158 -10.04 7.24 14.66
C GLN A 158 -8.64 7.60 14.16
N MET A 159 -8.26 7.52 12.89
CA MET A 159 -6.92 7.94 12.47
C MET A 159 -7.02 8.48 11.04
N GLY A 160 -6.56 9.72 10.77
CA GLY A 160 -6.59 10.33 9.43
C GLY A 160 -5.65 9.68 8.39
N ALA A 161 -5.58 8.35 8.36
CA ALA A 161 -4.84 7.55 7.40
C ALA A 161 -5.70 7.34 6.14
N TYR A 162 -5.47 8.20 5.14
CA TYR A 162 -6.08 8.06 3.82
C TYR A 162 -5.16 7.27 2.90
N TYR A 163 -5.72 6.42 2.04
CA TYR A 163 -4.90 5.75 1.03
C TYR A 163 -4.35 6.81 0.06
N THR A 164 -3.03 6.84 -0.06
CA THR A 164 -2.34 7.79 -0.94
C THR A 164 -2.15 7.14 -2.29
N LYS A 165 -2.74 7.72 -3.34
CA LYS A 165 -2.71 7.22 -4.71
C LYS A 165 -1.28 7.06 -5.27
N GLU A 166 -1.14 6.21 -6.29
CA GLU A 166 0.14 5.93 -6.97
C GLU A 166 0.83 7.22 -7.44
N ASP A 167 0.11 8.16 -8.05
CA ASP A 167 0.69 9.40 -8.58
C ASP A 167 1.43 10.21 -7.49
N ILE A 168 0.85 10.29 -6.29
CA ILE A 168 1.47 10.96 -5.15
C ILE A 168 2.65 10.14 -4.61
N THR A 169 2.48 8.83 -4.42
CA THR A 169 3.55 7.98 -3.87
C THR A 169 4.73 7.83 -4.84
N GLU A 170 4.47 7.79 -6.14
CA GLU A 170 5.45 7.79 -7.23
C GLU A 170 6.21 9.11 -7.24
N TYR A 171 5.50 10.25 -7.19
CA TYR A 171 6.12 11.58 -7.11
C TYR A 171 7.05 11.69 -5.89
N ILE A 172 6.59 11.32 -4.70
CA ILE A 172 7.38 11.38 -3.46
C ILE A 172 8.59 10.46 -3.58
N SER A 173 8.39 9.23 -4.03
CA SER A 173 9.45 8.23 -4.18
C SER A 173 10.52 8.71 -5.16
N LYS A 174 10.14 9.21 -6.34
CA LYS A 174 11.10 9.73 -7.32
C LYS A 174 11.79 10.99 -6.85
N SER A 175 11.08 11.88 -6.17
CA SER A 175 11.66 13.13 -5.64
C SER A 175 12.60 12.92 -4.45
N THR A 176 12.58 11.74 -3.81
CA THR A 176 13.40 11.45 -2.61
C THR A 176 14.46 10.38 -2.86
N ILE A 177 14.06 9.23 -3.42
CA ILE A 177 14.93 8.07 -3.64
C ILE A 177 15.90 8.33 -4.78
N VAL A 178 15.45 8.89 -5.91
CA VAL A 178 16.33 9.11 -7.08
C VAL A 178 17.48 10.08 -6.73
N PRO A 179 17.24 11.27 -6.14
CA PRO A 179 18.32 12.16 -5.74
C PRO A 179 19.28 11.52 -4.74
N PHE A 180 18.77 10.76 -3.77
CA PHE A 180 19.61 10.05 -2.81
C PHE A 180 20.51 9.02 -3.49
N ILE A 181 19.96 8.19 -4.37
CA ILE A 181 20.72 7.18 -5.11
C ILE A 181 21.77 7.86 -6.01
N PHE A 182 21.40 8.95 -6.70
CA PHE A 182 22.33 9.71 -7.55
C PHE A 182 23.50 10.25 -6.74
N GLY A 183 23.23 10.92 -5.60
CA GLY A 183 24.28 11.43 -4.73
C GLY A 183 25.17 10.34 -4.14
N ALA A 184 24.62 9.16 -3.85
CA ALA A 184 25.40 8.01 -3.40
C ALA A 184 26.25 7.38 -4.53
N ALA A 185 25.69 7.29 -5.74
CA ALA A 185 26.35 6.73 -6.91
C ALA A 185 27.47 7.64 -7.43
N GLU A 186 27.27 8.96 -7.44
CA GLU A 186 28.28 9.94 -7.83
C GLU A 186 29.54 9.82 -6.98
N LYS A 187 29.40 9.67 -5.65
CA LYS A 187 30.52 9.45 -4.74
C LYS A 187 31.34 8.21 -5.08
N LYS A 188 30.72 7.18 -5.64
CA LYS A 188 31.37 5.92 -6.02
C LYS A 188 31.88 5.92 -7.47
N CYS A 189 31.30 6.73 -8.34
CA CYS A 189 31.60 6.75 -9.78
C CYS A 189 31.47 8.16 -10.38
N ALA A 190 32.27 9.10 -9.89
CA ALA A 190 32.19 10.50 -10.32
C ALA A 190 32.36 10.69 -11.84
N ILE A 191 33.09 9.80 -12.52
CA ILE A 191 33.31 9.90 -13.97
C ILE A 191 32.00 9.73 -14.78
N ALA A 192 31.06 8.94 -14.28
CA ALA A 192 29.76 8.73 -14.94
C ALA A 192 28.82 9.94 -14.83
N PHE A 193 29.07 10.84 -13.87
CA PHE A 193 28.28 12.04 -13.57
C PHE A 193 28.90 13.34 -14.08
N ARG A 194 30.08 13.28 -14.72
CA ARG A 194 30.62 14.43 -15.48
C ARG A 194 29.66 14.82 -16.61
N PRO A 195 29.65 16.06 -17.13
CA PRO A 195 28.67 16.50 -18.15
C PRO A 195 28.48 15.57 -19.37
N GLU A 196 29.54 14.89 -19.82
CA GLU A 196 29.49 13.91 -20.94
C GLU A 196 29.48 12.43 -20.48
N GLY A 197 29.27 12.23 -19.19
CA GLY A 197 29.18 10.94 -18.53
C GLY A 197 27.95 10.15 -18.97
N ALA A 198 27.98 8.84 -18.71
CA ALA A 198 26.93 7.93 -19.14
C ALA A 198 25.55 8.29 -18.56
N VAL A 199 25.48 8.85 -17.34
CA VAL A 199 24.21 9.20 -16.68
C VAL A 199 23.47 10.28 -17.48
N TRP A 200 24.15 11.36 -17.85
CA TRP A 200 23.54 12.45 -18.61
C TRP A 200 23.29 12.09 -20.07
N ARG A 201 24.05 11.14 -20.63
CA ARG A 201 23.75 10.59 -21.96
C ARG A 201 22.40 9.86 -21.97
N LEU A 202 22.11 9.03 -20.97
CA LEU A 202 20.79 8.38 -20.86
C LEU A 202 19.64 9.40 -20.83
N LEU A 203 19.79 10.48 -20.06
CA LEU A 203 18.80 11.56 -20.01
C LEU A 203 18.65 12.28 -21.36
N ARG A 204 19.76 12.49 -22.08
CA ARG A 204 19.79 13.21 -23.36
C ARG A 204 19.21 12.36 -24.50
N ASP A 205 19.46 11.07 -24.47
CA ASP A 205 19.05 10.12 -25.51
C ASP A 205 17.57 9.73 -25.39
N ASP A 206 17.03 9.70 -24.17
CA ASP A 206 15.62 9.36 -23.89
C ASP A 206 15.02 10.25 -22.78
N PRO A 207 14.84 11.56 -23.02
CA PRO A 207 14.38 12.49 -21.99
C PRO A 207 12.95 12.20 -21.52
N ASP A 208 12.09 11.65 -22.38
CA ASP A 208 10.69 11.36 -22.07
C ASP A 208 10.54 10.24 -21.04
N ARG A 209 11.51 9.33 -20.96
CA ARG A 209 11.57 8.30 -19.92
C ARG A 209 11.80 8.84 -18.52
N TYR A 210 12.46 9.99 -18.39
CA TYR A 210 12.91 10.52 -17.10
C TYR A 210 12.21 11.83 -16.70
N ILE A 211 11.73 12.62 -17.68
CA ILE A 211 11.08 13.92 -17.44
C ILE A 211 9.60 13.78 -17.78
N TYR A 212 8.76 13.86 -16.76
CA TYR A 212 7.31 13.77 -16.89
C TYR A 212 6.69 14.96 -17.62
N TYR A 213 5.58 14.70 -18.30
CA TYR A 213 4.84 15.73 -19.03
C TYR A 213 4.45 16.96 -18.18
N PRO A 214 3.94 16.83 -16.94
CA PRO A 214 3.64 18.00 -16.10
C PRO A 214 4.87 18.87 -15.83
N VAL A 215 6.06 18.27 -15.72
CA VAL A 215 7.32 19.00 -15.49
C VAL A 215 7.74 19.83 -16.71
N LYS A 216 7.29 19.45 -17.90
CA LYS A 216 7.54 20.18 -19.16
C LYS A 216 6.54 21.30 -19.40
N LYS A 217 5.47 21.40 -18.62
CA LYS A 217 4.41 22.39 -18.87
C LYS A 217 4.98 23.81 -18.81
N GLY A 218 4.86 24.54 -19.92
CA GLY A 218 5.26 25.94 -20.04
C GLY A 218 6.76 26.24 -19.97
N VAL A 219 7.65 25.24 -19.93
CA VAL A 219 9.10 25.48 -19.84
C VAL A 219 9.67 26.08 -21.13
N ASP A 220 9.01 25.83 -22.27
CA ASP A 220 9.41 26.34 -23.58
C ASP A 220 8.84 27.76 -23.85
N LEU A 221 7.91 28.22 -23.02
CA LEU A 221 7.32 29.55 -23.17
C LEU A 221 8.28 30.63 -22.62
N PRO A 222 8.37 31.81 -23.25
CA PRO A 222 9.15 32.91 -22.67
C PRO A 222 8.54 33.36 -21.34
N LEU A 223 9.38 33.67 -20.34
CA LEU A 223 8.87 34.24 -19.09
C LEU A 223 8.29 35.65 -19.36
N PRO A 224 7.16 36.01 -18.73
CA PRO A 224 6.68 37.38 -18.73
C PRO A 224 7.75 38.36 -18.23
N GLU A 225 7.77 39.59 -18.74
CA GLU A 225 8.83 40.58 -18.46
C GLU A 225 9.01 40.85 -16.95
N ASP A 226 7.91 40.93 -16.20
CA ASP A 226 7.89 41.17 -14.77
C ASP A 226 8.47 40.00 -13.96
N ILE A 227 8.42 38.79 -14.50
CA ILE A 227 9.02 37.59 -13.90
C ILE A 227 10.48 37.44 -14.35
N SER A 228 10.76 37.61 -15.64
CA SER A 228 12.09 37.51 -16.24
C SER A 228 13.08 38.51 -15.63
N ALA A 229 12.62 39.73 -15.32
CA ALA A 229 13.44 40.75 -14.65
C ALA A 229 13.97 40.28 -13.27
N GLY A 230 13.22 39.40 -12.60
CA GLY A 230 13.55 38.84 -11.29
C GLY A 230 14.57 37.69 -11.31
N VAL A 231 14.91 37.16 -12.49
CA VAL A 231 15.82 36.02 -12.63
C VAL A 231 17.26 36.44 -12.28
N ALA A 232 17.74 37.53 -12.88
CA ALA A 232 19.06 38.09 -12.63
C ALA A 232 19.10 39.04 -11.42
N ASP A 233 17.96 39.62 -11.02
CA ASP A 233 17.87 40.63 -9.97
C ASP A 233 16.75 40.32 -8.97
N VAL A 234 17.14 39.89 -7.76
CA VAL A 234 16.21 39.48 -6.70
C VAL A 234 15.28 40.63 -6.27
N SER A 235 15.72 41.89 -6.38
CA SER A 235 14.91 43.06 -5.99
C SER A 235 13.68 43.25 -6.88
N LYS A 236 13.68 42.65 -8.08
CA LYS A 236 12.61 42.75 -9.08
C LYS A 236 11.59 41.61 -9.02
N ARG A 237 11.64 40.75 -7.99
CA ARG A 237 10.76 39.57 -7.83
C ARG A 237 9.36 39.91 -7.29
N GLY A 238 8.78 41.05 -7.67
CA GLY A 238 7.49 41.52 -7.16
C GLY A 238 6.31 40.59 -7.50
N GLY A 239 6.36 39.90 -8.64
CA GLY A 239 5.33 38.96 -9.10
C GLY A 239 5.55 37.50 -8.71
N TRP A 240 6.72 37.14 -8.18
CA TRP A 240 7.17 35.74 -8.09
C TRP A 240 6.34 34.86 -7.14
N ASN A 241 5.65 35.43 -6.15
CA ASN A 241 4.81 34.67 -5.23
C ASN A 241 3.34 34.55 -5.71
N ARG A 242 3.00 35.12 -6.87
CA ARG A 242 1.67 34.96 -7.48
C ARG A 242 1.61 33.63 -8.23
N LEU A 243 0.40 33.11 -8.41
CA LEU A 243 0.16 31.94 -9.25
C LEU A 243 0.66 32.21 -10.67
N ALA A 244 1.37 31.23 -11.24
CA ALA A 244 1.76 31.26 -12.63
C ALA A 244 0.52 31.09 -13.53
N GLY A 245 0.58 31.63 -14.75
CA GLY A 245 -0.53 31.53 -15.70
C GLY A 245 -0.84 30.08 -16.05
N GLU A 246 -2.08 29.77 -16.44
CA GLU A 246 -2.54 28.39 -16.69
C GLU A 246 -1.69 27.64 -17.73
N GLU A 247 -1.16 28.34 -18.71
CA GLU A 247 -0.26 27.82 -19.74
C GLU A 247 1.17 27.50 -19.22
N TYR A 248 1.57 28.10 -18.11
CA TYR A 248 2.86 27.89 -17.45
C TYR A 248 2.80 26.91 -16.28
N ALA A 249 1.70 26.97 -15.53
CA ALA A 249 1.59 26.42 -14.19
C ALA A 249 1.08 24.98 -14.17
N ILE A 250 1.72 24.13 -13.37
CA ILE A 250 1.00 23.00 -12.76
C ILE A 250 0.04 23.54 -11.67
N PRO A 251 -1.00 22.78 -11.25
CA PRO A 251 -1.96 23.26 -10.26
C PRO A 251 -1.27 23.85 -9.02
N THR A 252 -1.71 25.03 -8.59
CA THR A 252 -1.19 25.77 -7.41
C THR A 252 0.24 26.31 -7.52
N GLU A 253 0.92 26.14 -8.66
CA GLU A 253 2.30 26.60 -8.85
C GLU A 253 2.40 28.13 -8.93
N SER A 254 3.30 28.70 -8.14
CA SER A 254 3.71 30.11 -8.21
C SER A 254 4.79 30.35 -9.26
N TRP A 255 4.97 31.61 -9.68
CA TRP A 255 6.06 31.97 -10.59
C TRP A 255 7.46 31.62 -10.07
N ARG A 256 7.66 31.67 -8.75
CA ARG A 256 8.91 31.24 -8.10
C ARG A 256 9.17 29.75 -8.34
N GLU A 257 8.14 28.93 -8.13
CA GLU A 257 8.23 27.48 -8.29
C GLU A 257 8.38 27.11 -9.78
N HIS A 258 7.64 27.77 -10.67
CA HIS A 258 7.77 27.60 -12.11
C HIS A 258 9.19 27.92 -12.60
N VAL A 259 9.79 29.03 -12.16
CA VAL A 259 11.16 29.39 -12.53
C VAL A 259 12.15 28.35 -11.98
N ALA A 260 11.98 27.90 -10.74
CA ALA A 260 12.84 26.86 -10.15
C ALA A 260 12.72 25.51 -10.88
N ARG A 261 11.54 25.16 -11.39
CA ARG A 261 11.31 23.95 -12.20
C ARG A 261 11.98 24.03 -13.57
N ARG A 262 12.13 25.22 -14.13
CA ARG A 262 12.73 25.46 -15.46
C ARG A 262 14.27 25.39 -15.45
N THR A 263 14.89 25.64 -14.30
CA THR A 263 16.36 25.74 -14.12
C THR A 263 16.93 24.52 -13.43
#